data_AF-A0A9D8GB99-F1
#
_entry.id   AF-A0A9D8GB99-F1
#
_cell.length_a   1.000
_cell.length_b   1.000
_cell.length_c   1.000
_cell.angle_alpha   90.00
_cell.angle_beta   90.00
_cell.angle_gamma   90.00
#
_symmetry.space_group_name_H-M   'P 1'
#
loop_
_entity.id
_entity.type
_entity.pdbx_description
1 polymer ?
#
loop_
_entity_poly.entity_id
_entity_poly.type
_entity_poly.pdbx_seq_one_letter_code
_entity_poly.pdbx_strand_id
1 'polypeptide(L)'
;IVQECRRLWAREGHHYSYDDLAEMAARARPFCAFIDPNDPCFLNPADMPAAIVHFCERTGQQPPQTHGEFVRCALESIALRYRDVLGKIGQISSRKIAVLHIVGGGSRNRLLNQFTADATGVTVVAGPDEATALGNVLMQAIASGDLSSVEEGRAVVRSSAQLEIFEPREPDRWAEAWQRYCHFVQGQ
;
A
#
# COMPACT_ATOMS: atom_id res chain seq x y z
N ILE A 1 -1.59 2.81 10.34
CA ILE A 1 -0.29 2.27 10.81
C ILE A 1 0.83 3.30 10.64
N VAL A 2 1.44 3.50 9.46
CA VAL A 2 2.61 4.40 9.29
C VAL A 2 2.38 5.83 9.83
N GLN A 3 1.20 6.42 9.54
CA GLN A 3 0.83 7.73 10.06
C GLN A 3 0.85 7.79 11.61
N GLU A 4 0.37 6.74 12.27
CA GLU A 4 0.32 6.70 13.74
C GLU A 4 1.70 6.47 14.34
N CYS A 5 2.56 5.66 13.71
CA CYS A 5 3.97 5.56 14.10
C CYS A 5 4.66 6.93 14.00
N ARG A 6 4.50 7.61 12.86
CA ARG A 6 5.03 8.97 12.64
C ARG A 6 4.51 9.97 13.69
N ARG A 7 3.22 9.89 14.04
CA ARG A 7 2.61 10.77 15.04
C ARG A 7 3.19 10.55 16.44
N LEU A 8 3.47 9.30 16.82
CA LEU A 8 4.12 8.96 18.08
C LEU A 8 5.57 9.47 18.10
N TRP A 9 6.36 9.14 17.09
CA TRP A 9 7.76 9.55 16.99
C TRP A 9 7.93 11.07 17.00
N ALA A 10 6.99 11.82 16.40
CA ALA A 10 6.99 13.28 16.48
C ALA A 10 6.83 13.82 17.91
N ARG A 11 6.10 13.11 18.79
CA ARG A 11 5.99 13.48 20.22
C ARG A 11 7.27 13.15 21.00
N GLU A 12 8.06 12.21 20.52
CA GLU A 12 9.36 11.81 21.07
C GLU A 12 10.51 12.68 20.53
N GLY A 13 10.22 13.69 19.70
CA GLY A 13 11.20 14.62 19.14
C GLY A 13 11.74 14.22 17.76
N HIS A 14 11.23 13.15 17.15
CA HIS A 14 11.63 12.71 15.82
C HIS A 14 10.64 13.18 14.75
N HIS A 15 10.98 14.28 14.06
CA HIS A 15 10.13 14.88 13.04
C HIS A 15 10.54 14.41 11.64
N TYR A 16 9.80 13.43 11.09
CA TYR A 16 10.00 12.94 9.73
C TYR A 16 8.91 13.44 8.78
N SER A 17 9.27 13.75 7.54
CA SER A 17 8.34 13.80 6.41
C SER A 17 7.98 12.39 5.93
N TYR A 18 6.98 12.25 5.05
CA TYR A 18 6.67 10.95 4.45
C TYR A 18 7.80 10.48 3.51
N ASP A 19 8.51 11.41 2.88
CA ASP A 19 9.64 11.10 2.02
C ASP A 19 10.82 10.57 2.84
N ASP A 20 11.12 11.17 4.00
CA ASP A 20 12.13 10.65 4.93
C ASP A 20 11.81 9.22 5.35
N LEU A 21 10.56 8.95 5.72
CA LEU A 21 10.13 7.60 6.12
C LEU A 21 10.23 6.60 4.96
N ALA A 22 9.93 7.02 3.74
CA ALA A 22 10.07 6.19 2.55
C ALA A 22 11.55 5.87 2.26
N GLU A 23 12.45 6.85 2.38
CA GLU A 23 13.89 6.63 2.23
C GLU A 23 14.45 5.70 3.30
N MET A 24 14.07 5.92 4.57
CA MET A 24 14.47 5.06 5.69
C MET A 24 13.98 3.63 5.48
N ALA A 25 12.73 3.46 5.02
CA ALA A 25 12.19 2.15 4.69
C ALA A 25 12.93 1.50 3.53
N ALA A 26 13.24 2.23 2.45
CA ALA A 26 13.97 1.69 1.31
C ALA A 26 15.36 1.13 1.68
N ARG A 27 16.04 1.78 2.64
CA ARG A 27 17.37 1.37 3.15
C ARG A 27 17.31 0.31 4.25
N ALA A 28 16.16 0.15 4.91
CA ALA A 28 15.98 -0.80 6.02
C ALA A 28 16.09 -2.25 5.55
N ARG A 29 16.31 -3.17 6.49
CA ARG A 29 16.37 -4.60 6.19
C ARG A 29 15.02 -5.11 5.64
N PRO A 30 15.01 -5.74 4.45
CA PRO A 30 13.81 -6.32 3.84
C PRO A 30 13.20 -7.48 4.62
N PHE A 31 11.87 -7.56 4.62
CA PHE A 31 11.11 -8.72 5.12
C PHE A 31 11.54 -9.18 6.52
N CYS A 32 11.84 -8.22 7.40
CA CYS A 32 12.27 -8.48 8.78
C CYS A 32 11.14 -9.08 9.62
N ALA A 33 9.91 -8.62 9.42
CA ALA A 33 8.69 -9.12 10.03
C ALA A 33 7.48 -8.83 9.13
N PHE A 34 6.36 -9.49 9.40
CA PHE A 34 5.08 -9.31 8.73
C PHE A 34 3.98 -9.03 9.75
N ILE A 35 3.06 -8.14 9.39
CA ILE A 35 1.85 -7.87 10.16
C ILE A 35 0.60 -8.15 9.32
N ASP A 36 -0.53 -8.41 9.97
CA ASP A 36 -1.84 -8.31 9.34
C ASP A 36 -2.37 -6.88 9.51
N PRO A 37 -2.44 -6.04 8.45
CA PRO A 37 -2.96 -4.68 8.59
C PRO A 37 -4.43 -4.60 9.04
N ASN A 38 -5.18 -5.70 8.93
CA ASN A 38 -6.58 -5.83 9.34
C ASN A 38 -6.74 -6.50 10.72
N ASP A 39 -5.66 -6.92 11.40
CA ASP A 39 -5.78 -7.43 12.77
C ASP A 39 -6.35 -6.32 13.67
N PRO A 40 -7.36 -6.63 14.52
CA PRO A 40 -8.00 -5.65 15.39
C PRO A 40 -7.03 -4.84 16.27
N CYS A 41 -5.85 -5.36 16.59
CA CYS A 41 -4.85 -4.63 17.38
C CYS A 41 -4.31 -3.37 16.68
N PHE A 42 -4.45 -3.26 15.35
CA PHE A 42 -4.01 -2.09 14.57
C PHE A 42 -5.09 -1.06 14.32
N LEU A 43 -6.33 -1.28 14.77
CA LEU A 43 -7.45 -0.37 14.52
C LEU A 43 -7.25 1.00 15.17
N ASN A 44 -6.94 1.02 16.47
CA ASN A 44 -6.67 2.24 17.22
C ASN A 44 -5.86 1.97 18.51
N PRO A 45 -4.64 1.43 18.42
CA PRO A 45 -3.80 1.22 19.60
C PRO A 45 -3.33 2.57 20.16
N ALA A 46 -3.10 2.63 21.47
CA ALA A 46 -2.49 3.80 22.11
C ALA A 46 -1.06 4.06 21.57
N ASP A 47 -0.34 2.99 21.24
CA ASP A 47 1.01 2.99 20.72
C ASP A 47 1.10 2.01 19.53
N MET A 48 1.28 2.55 18.33
CA MET A 48 1.29 1.76 17.09
C MET A 48 2.59 0.93 16.93
N PRO A 49 3.81 1.45 17.18
CA PRO A 49 5.02 0.63 17.27
C PRO A 49 4.91 -0.52 18.28
N ALA A 50 4.39 -0.28 19.49
CA ALA A 50 4.23 -1.33 20.48
C ALA A 50 3.22 -2.40 20.02
N ALA A 51 2.14 -2.02 19.33
CA ALA A 51 1.22 -2.98 18.73
C ALA A 51 1.89 -3.85 17.65
N ILE A 52 2.78 -3.27 16.83
CA ILE A 52 3.57 -4.02 15.85
C ILE A 52 4.49 -5.03 16.55
N VAL A 53 5.20 -4.59 17.60
CA VAL A 53 6.08 -5.47 18.40
C VAL A 53 5.27 -6.63 18.99
N HIS A 54 4.14 -6.33 19.64
CA HIS A 54 3.27 -7.32 20.25
C HIS A 54 2.75 -8.35 19.22
N PHE A 55 2.33 -7.88 18.04
CA PHE A 55 1.90 -8.77 16.96
C PHE A 55 3.04 -9.71 16.53
N CYS A 56 4.25 -9.19 16.36
CA CYS A 56 5.43 -9.98 16.00
C CYS A 56 5.73 -11.03 17.06
N GLU A 57 5.76 -10.66 18.34
CA GLU A 57 6.02 -11.58 19.45
C GLU A 57 4.98 -12.70 19.52
N ARG A 58 3.69 -12.36 19.42
CA ARG A 58 2.59 -13.33 19.44
C ARG A 58 2.61 -14.30 18.25
N THR A 59 3.17 -13.88 17.12
CA THR A 59 3.33 -14.70 15.91
C THR A 59 4.69 -15.40 15.84
N GLY A 60 5.54 -15.28 16.86
CA GLY A 60 6.88 -15.91 16.89
C GLY A 60 7.90 -15.26 15.96
N GLN A 61 7.67 -14.02 15.54
CA GLN A 61 8.57 -13.23 14.70
C GLN A 61 9.50 -12.35 15.54
N GLN A 62 10.66 -12.01 14.99
CA GLN A 62 11.51 -10.97 15.56
C GLN A 62 10.96 -9.58 15.16
N PRO A 63 10.69 -8.68 16.10
CA PRO A 63 10.13 -7.37 15.77
C PRO A 63 11.14 -6.47 15.05
N PRO A 64 10.67 -5.50 14.25
CA PRO A 64 11.52 -4.44 13.71
C PRO A 64 12.19 -3.63 14.83
N GLN A 65 13.41 -3.17 14.61
CA GLN A 65 14.25 -2.51 15.62
C GLN A 65 14.52 -1.03 15.32
N THR A 66 14.38 -0.63 14.05
CA THR A 66 14.59 0.77 13.62
C THR A 66 13.32 1.35 13.02
N HIS A 67 13.13 2.68 13.07
CA HIS A 67 11.98 3.33 12.45
C HIS A 67 11.81 2.97 10.97
N GLY A 68 12.92 2.83 10.23
CA GLY A 68 12.90 2.37 8.85
C GLY A 68 12.37 0.94 8.71
N GLU A 69 12.76 0.01 9.60
CA GLU A 69 12.23 -1.34 9.63
C GLU A 69 10.74 -1.38 9.99
N PHE A 70 10.28 -0.54 10.93
CA PHE A 70 8.85 -0.43 11.26
C PHE A 70 8.02 0.01 10.05
N VAL A 71 8.48 1.05 9.34
CA VAL A 71 7.79 1.54 8.13
C VAL A 71 7.85 0.48 7.03
N ARG A 72 9.02 -0.11 6.78
CA ARG A 72 9.20 -1.14 5.74
C ARG A 72 8.31 -2.36 6.00
N CYS A 73 8.29 -2.87 7.24
CA CYS A 73 7.43 -3.96 7.67
C CYS A 73 5.95 -3.67 7.36
N ALA A 74 5.47 -2.46 7.70
CA ALA A 74 4.10 -2.07 7.41
C ALA A 74 3.81 -2.00 5.90
N LEU A 75 4.69 -1.40 5.10
CA LEU A 75 4.48 -1.26 3.65
C LEU A 75 4.53 -2.61 2.92
N GLU A 76 5.51 -3.46 3.22
CA GLU A 76 5.62 -4.81 2.64
C GLU A 76 4.38 -5.67 3.00
N SER A 77 3.92 -5.59 4.24
CA SER A 77 2.74 -6.32 4.71
C SER A 77 1.45 -5.85 4.03
N ILE A 78 1.31 -4.54 3.77
CA ILE A 78 0.18 -3.99 3.01
C ILE A 78 0.22 -4.49 1.55
N ALA A 79 1.38 -4.47 0.91
CA ALA A 79 1.53 -4.97 -0.46
C ALA A 79 1.18 -6.45 -0.58
N LEU A 80 1.61 -7.28 0.38
CA LEU A 80 1.26 -8.70 0.44
C LEU A 80 -0.22 -8.92 0.72
N ARG A 81 -0.85 -8.06 1.55
CA ARG A 81 -2.31 -8.06 1.71
C ARG A 81 -3.03 -7.72 0.41
N TYR A 82 -2.52 -6.80 -0.41
CA TYR A 82 -3.09 -6.55 -1.75
C TYR A 82 -2.99 -7.77 -2.66
N ARG A 83 -1.86 -8.49 -2.64
CA ARG A 83 -1.72 -9.76 -3.36
C ARG A 83 -2.81 -10.76 -2.96
N ASP A 84 -3.04 -10.93 -1.66
CA ASP A 84 -4.10 -11.82 -1.14
C ASP A 84 -5.48 -11.44 -1.68
N VAL A 85 -5.85 -10.17 -1.53
CA VAL A 85 -7.18 -9.67 -1.93
C VAL A 85 -7.35 -9.73 -3.45
N LEU A 86 -6.34 -9.37 -4.24
CA LEU A 86 -6.40 -9.49 -5.69
C LEU A 86 -6.53 -10.95 -6.15
N GLY A 87 -5.84 -11.87 -5.49
CA GLY A 87 -5.99 -13.31 -5.75
C GLY A 87 -7.43 -13.77 -5.53
N LYS A 88 -8.04 -13.38 -4.40
CA LYS A 88 -9.43 -13.69 -4.07
C LYS A 88 -10.43 -13.07 -5.06
N ILE A 89 -10.24 -11.81 -5.45
CA ILE A 89 -11.07 -11.15 -6.47
C ILE A 89 -10.94 -11.86 -7.82
N GLY A 90 -9.74 -12.27 -8.21
CA GLY A 90 -9.49 -13.01 -9.45
C GLY A 90 -10.25 -14.34 -9.48
N GLN A 91 -10.27 -15.08 -8.37
CA GLN A 91 -11.04 -16.32 -8.23
C GLN A 91 -12.55 -16.09 -8.35
N ILE A 92 -13.09 -15.09 -7.64
CA ILE A 92 -14.52 -14.78 -7.65
C ILE A 92 -14.99 -14.29 -9.03
N SER A 93 -14.21 -13.42 -9.66
CA SER A 93 -14.57 -12.82 -10.95
C SER A 93 -14.25 -13.71 -12.16
N SER A 94 -13.50 -14.80 -11.96
CA SER A 94 -12.95 -15.63 -13.04
C SER A 94 -12.17 -14.83 -14.09
N ARG A 95 -11.56 -13.70 -13.69
CA ARG A 95 -10.80 -12.81 -14.56
C ARG A 95 -9.41 -12.59 -14.00
N LYS A 96 -8.41 -12.59 -14.89
CA LYS A 96 -7.06 -12.18 -14.54
C LYS A 96 -7.00 -10.65 -14.47
N ILE A 97 -6.64 -10.13 -13.31
CA ILE A 97 -6.35 -8.70 -13.14
C ILE A 97 -4.97 -8.44 -13.72
N ALA A 98 -4.86 -7.53 -14.69
CA ALA A 98 -3.60 -7.21 -15.35
C ALA A 98 -3.00 -5.87 -14.88
N VAL A 99 -3.85 -4.94 -14.45
CA VAL A 99 -3.44 -3.59 -14.03
C VAL A 99 -4.19 -3.22 -12.75
N LEU A 100 -3.47 -2.66 -11.78
CA LEU A 100 -4.03 -2.07 -10.57
C LEU A 100 -3.87 -0.54 -10.62
N HIS A 101 -5.00 0.17 -10.60
CA HIS A 101 -4.98 1.64 -10.50
C HIS A 101 -5.05 2.07 -9.03
N ILE A 102 -3.99 2.72 -8.55
CA ILE A 102 -3.93 3.31 -7.21
C ILE A 102 -4.19 4.80 -7.33
N VAL A 103 -5.28 5.27 -6.73
CA VAL A 103 -5.72 6.66 -6.80
C VAL A 103 -5.76 7.29 -5.41
N GLY A 104 -5.97 8.60 -5.33
CA GLY A 104 -6.07 9.30 -4.05
C GLY A 104 -4.71 9.52 -3.40
N GLY A 105 -4.70 9.92 -2.13
CA GLY A 105 -3.47 10.20 -1.38
C GLY A 105 -2.50 9.02 -1.28
N GLY A 106 -2.99 7.77 -1.41
CA GLY A 106 -2.16 6.56 -1.45
C GLY A 106 -1.25 6.48 -2.67
N SER A 107 -1.66 7.10 -3.79
CA SER A 107 -0.87 7.12 -5.03
C SER A 107 0.47 7.86 -4.89
N ARG A 108 0.60 8.74 -3.89
CA ARG A 108 1.84 9.48 -3.60
C ARG A 108 2.95 8.63 -2.97
N ASN A 109 2.61 7.47 -2.39
CA ASN A 109 3.61 6.59 -1.77
C ASN A 109 4.25 5.68 -2.83
N ARG A 110 5.24 6.23 -3.54
CA ARG A 110 5.98 5.54 -4.61
C ARG A 110 6.56 4.19 -4.15
N LEU A 111 7.08 4.11 -2.92
CA LEU A 111 7.65 2.88 -2.40
C LEU A 111 6.58 1.79 -2.23
N LEU A 112 5.43 2.14 -1.65
CA LEU A 112 4.29 1.21 -1.54
C LEU A 112 3.75 0.81 -2.90
N ASN A 113 3.69 1.73 -3.87
CA ASN A 113 3.24 1.42 -5.22
C ASN A 113 4.17 0.39 -5.90
N GLN A 114 5.48 0.57 -5.77
CA GLN A 114 6.46 -0.39 -6.27
C GLN A 114 6.33 -1.75 -5.56
N PHE A 115 6.28 -1.76 -4.22
CA PHE A 115 6.06 -3.00 -3.46
C PHE A 115 4.76 -3.69 -3.84
N THR A 116 3.71 -2.93 -4.15
CA THR A 116 2.44 -3.47 -4.63
C THR A 116 2.61 -4.15 -5.98
N ALA A 117 3.28 -3.51 -6.94
CA ALA A 117 3.55 -4.13 -8.24
C ALA A 117 4.36 -5.42 -8.08
N ASP A 118 5.41 -5.38 -7.26
CA ASP A 118 6.29 -6.52 -7.02
C ASP A 118 5.56 -7.68 -6.31
N ALA A 119 4.80 -7.39 -5.25
CA ALA A 119 4.08 -8.39 -4.48
C ALA A 119 2.96 -9.06 -5.30
N THR A 120 2.23 -8.27 -6.08
CA THR A 120 1.04 -8.71 -6.81
C THR A 120 1.37 -9.31 -8.18
N GLY A 121 2.53 -8.97 -8.75
CA GLY A 121 2.91 -9.37 -10.10
C GLY A 121 2.08 -8.70 -11.20
N VAL A 122 1.38 -7.60 -10.90
CA VAL A 122 0.61 -6.82 -11.88
C VAL A 122 1.19 -5.41 -12.02
N THR A 123 1.00 -4.80 -13.19
CA THR A 123 1.38 -3.40 -13.41
C THR A 123 0.54 -2.49 -12.52
N VAL A 124 1.18 -1.58 -11.79
CA VAL A 124 0.51 -0.56 -10.98
C VAL A 124 0.56 0.78 -11.70
N VAL A 125 -0.59 1.44 -11.83
CA VAL A 125 -0.71 2.80 -12.33
C VAL A 125 -1.17 3.70 -11.18
N ALA A 126 -0.29 4.59 -10.73
CA ALA A 126 -0.55 5.49 -9.63
C ALA A 126 -0.96 6.88 -10.13
N GLY A 127 -2.04 7.41 -9.56
CA GLY A 127 -2.58 8.74 -9.84
C GLY A 127 -3.97 8.69 -10.50
N PRO A 128 -4.71 9.80 -10.49
CA PRO A 128 -4.39 11.07 -9.80
C PRO A 128 -4.59 11.00 -8.28
N ASP A 129 -3.90 11.88 -7.55
CA ASP A 129 -3.99 11.99 -6.09
C ASP A 129 -5.30 12.66 -5.61
N GLU A 130 -5.93 13.47 -6.45
CA GLU A 130 -7.24 14.10 -6.24
C GLU A 130 -8.39 13.37 -6.97
N ALA A 131 -8.33 12.03 -7.06
CA ALA A 131 -9.29 11.26 -7.86
C ALA A 131 -10.76 11.41 -7.43
N THR A 132 -11.04 11.60 -6.14
CA THR A 132 -12.41 11.84 -5.66
C THR A 132 -12.95 13.17 -6.15
N ALA A 133 -12.14 14.24 -6.09
CA ALA A 133 -12.53 15.56 -6.59
C ALA A 133 -12.71 15.53 -8.10
N LEU A 134 -11.78 14.91 -8.83
CA LEU A 134 -11.90 14.73 -10.28
C LEU A 134 -13.14 13.93 -10.66
N GLY A 135 -13.44 12.84 -9.97
CA GLY A 135 -14.65 12.06 -10.20
C GLY A 135 -15.93 12.88 -10.02
N ASN A 136 -15.96 13.78 -9.03
CA ASN A 136 -17.09 14.69 -8.83
C ASN A 136 -17.26 15.66 -10.01
N VAL A 137 -16.18 16.33 -10.42
CA VAL A 137 -16.19 17.28 -11.55
C VAL A 137 -16.59 16.58 -12.85
N LEU A 138 -16.08 15.37 -13.11
CA LEU A 138 -16.45 14.61 -14.31
C LEU A 138 -17.95 14.31 -14.35
N MET A 139 -18.54 13.90 -13.24
CA MET A 139 -19.99 13.62 -13.20
C MET A 139 -20.81 14.90 -13.41
N GLN A 140 -20.35 16.05 -12.93
CA GLN A 140 -20.98 17.35 -13.19
C GLN A 140 -20.88 17.74 -14.67
N ALA A 141 -19.70 17.60 -15.28
CA ALA A 141 -19.49 17.88 -16.69
C ALA A 141 -20.34 16.97 -17.60
N ILE A 142 -20.51 15.69 -17.23
CA ILE A 142 -21.42 14.77 -17.93
C ILE A 142 -22.87 15.25 -17.80
N ALA A 143 -23.31 15.62 -16.59
CA ALA A 143 -24.66 16.09 -16.36
C ALA A 143 -24.97 17.42 -17.10
N SER A 144 -23.97 18.27 -17.26
CA SER A 144 -24.04 19.53 -18.00
C SER A 144 -23.93 19.37 -19.52
N GLY A 145 -23.61 18.17 -20.02
CA GLY A 145 -23.43 17.89 -21.45
C GLY A 145 -22.07 18.28 -22.03
N ASP A 146 -21.13 18.74 -21.18
CA ASP A 146 -19.76 19.06 -21.58
C ASP A 146 -18.93 17.80 -21.89
N LEU A 147 -19.33 16.66 -21.32
CA LEU A 147 -18.79 15.33 -21.62
C LEU A 147 -19.93 14.37 -21.96
N SER A 148 -19.74 13.58 -23.01
CA SER A 148 -20.71 12.61 -23.51
C SER A 148 -20.80 11.33 -22.69
N SER A 149 -19.73 10.96 -21.96
CA SER A 149 -19.67 9.70 -21.22
C SER A 149 -18.58 9.65 -20.15
N VAL A 150 -18.67 8.65 -19.27
CA VAL A 150 -17.60 8.30 -18.31
C VAL A 150 -16.31 7.89 -19.02
N GLU A 151 -16.42 7.28 -20.20
CA GLU A 151 -15.25 6.86 -20.97
C GLU A 151 -14.48 8.08 -21.51
N GLU A 152 -15.19 9.06 -22.04
CA GLU A 152 -14.62 10.36 -22.41
C GLU A 152 -14.01 11.07 -21.19
N GLY A 153 -14.71 11.09 -20.06
CA GLY A 153 -14.19 11.65 -18.83
C GLY A 153 -12.89 11.00 -18.36
N ARG A 154 -12.78 9.67 -18.47
CA ARG A 154 -11.53 8.95 -18.18
C ARG A 154 -10.41 9.31 -19.14
N ALA A 155 -10.70 9.54 -20.42
CA ALA A 155 -9.71 9.98 -21.40
C ALA A 155 -9.16 11.37 -21.04
N VAL A 156 -10.04 12.29 -20.64
CA VAL A 156 -9.65 13.62 -20.14
C VAL A 156 -8.76 13.52 -18.90
N VAL A 157 -9.11 12.67 -17.92
CA VAL A 157 -8.24 12.46 -16.74
C VAL A 157 -6.87 11.94 -17.13
N ARG A 158 -6.79 10.95 -18.02
CA ARG A 158 -5.50 10.38 -18.45
C ARG A 158 -4.62 11.41 -19.17
N SER A 159 -5.20 12.36 -19.90
CA SER A 159 -4.43 13.41 -20.61
C SER A 159 -4.07 14.61 -19.73
N SER A 160 -4.76 14.79 -18.60
CA SER A 160 -4.59 15.95 -17.71
C SER A 160 -3.86 15.64 -16.40
N ALA A 161 -3.78 14.37 -15.99
CA ALA A 161 -3.13 13.96 -14.76
C ALA A 161 -1.75 13.35 -15.03
N GLN A 162 -0.82 13.62 -14.11
CA GLN A 162 0.45 12.89 -14.07
C GLN A 162 0.18 11.49 -13.50
N LEU A 163 0.42 10.47 -14.32
CA LEU A 163 0.33 9.07 -13.93
C LEU A 163 1.74 8.48 -13.87
N GLU A 164 1.98 7.61 -12.90
CA GLU A 164 3.21 6.86 -12.80
C GLU A 164 2.96 5.36 -12.90
N ILE A 165 3.80 4.68 -13.67
CA ILE A 165 3.69 3.25 -13.93
C ILE A 165 4.81 2.52 -13.18
N PHE A 166 4.42 1.52 -12.39
CA PHE A 166 5.32 0.64 -11.67
C PHE A 166 5.15 -0.78 -12.21
N GLU A 167 6.20 -1.30 -12.84
CA GLU A 167 6.24 -2.69 -13.28
C GLU A 167 6.80 -3.60 -12.18
N PRO A 168 6.32 -4.85 -12.06
CA PRO A 168 6.82 -5.81 -11.09
C PRO A 168 8.32 -6.08 -11.25
N ARG A 169 9.00 -6.17 -10.11
CA ARG A 169 10.43 -6.50 -10.01
C ARG A 169 10.63 -7.61 -9.00
N GLU A 170 11.74 -8.34 -9.13
CA GLU A 170 12.18 -9.37 -8.17
C GLU A 170 11.09 -10.41 -7.80
N PRO A 171 10.44 -11.07 -8.78
CA PRO A 171 9.28 -11.92 -8.52
C PRO A 171 9.56 -13.08 -7.55
N ASP A 172 10.75 -13.68 -7.64
CA ASP A 172 11.15 -14.81 -6.77
C ASP A 172 11.21 -14.40 -5.30
N ARG A 173 11.81 -13.24 -5.05
CA ARG A 173 11.97 -12.69 -3.70
C ARG A 173 10.62 -12.38 -3.04
N TRP A 174 9.68 -11.82 -3.81
CA TRP A 174 8.33 -11.55 -3.32
C TRP A 174 7.46 -12.82 -3.23
N ALA A 175 7.76 -13.86 -4.00
CA ALA A 175 7.15 -15.18 -3.83
C ALA A 175 7.59 -15.85 -2.52
N GLU A 176 8.88 -15.80 -2.18
CA GLU A 176 9.40 -16.27 -0.88
C GLU A 176 8.80 -15.48 0.29
N ALA A 177 8.74 -14.14 0.18
CA ALA A 177 8.12 -13.29 1.18
C ALA A 177 6.63 -13.62 1.37
N TRP A 178 5.90 -13.92 0.29
CA TRP A 178 4.51 -14.34 0.35
C TRP A 178 4.31 -15.65 1.12
N GLN A 179 5.18 -16.65 0.91
CA GLN A 179 5.10 -17.90 1.66
C GLN A 179 5.28 -17.67 3.17
N ARG A 180 6.26 -16.84 3.55
CA ARG A 180 6.48 -16.46 4.96
C ARG A 180 5.30 -15.66 5.53
N TYR A 181 4.75 -14.73 4.75
CA TYR A 181 3.56 -13.97 5.13
C TYR A 181 2.36 -14.88 5.39
N CYS A 182 2.05 -15.82 4.50
CA CYS A 182 0.98 -16.79 4.71
C CYS A 182 1.19 -17.59 5.99
N HIS A 183 2.43 -18.02 6.28
CA HIS A 183 2.74 -18.74 7.51
C HIS A 183 2.45 -17.93 8.78
N PHE A 184 2.93 -16.68 8.86
CA PHE A 184 2.78 -15.87 10.07
C PHE A 184 1.42 -15.20 10.23
N VAL A 185 0.74 -14.89 9.12
CA VAL A 185 -0.48 -14.05 9.12
C VAL A 185 -1.73 -14.84 8.78
N GLN A 186 -1.68 -15.81 7.87
CA GLN A 186 -2.86 -16.58 7.45
C GLN A 186 -2.97 -17.95 8.12
N GLY A 187 -1.91 -18.42 8.78
CA GLY A 187 -1.90 -19.64 9.57
C GLY A 187 -2.51 -19.50 10.98
N GLN A 188 -3.10 -18.35 11.30
CA GLN A 188 -3.79 -18.07 12.56
C GLN A 188 -5.27 -18.45 12.51
#